data_AF-A0A3B9RC20-F1
#
_entry.id   AF-A0A3B9RC20-F1
#
_cell.length_a   1.000
_cell.length_b   1.000
_cell.length_c   1.000
_cell.angle_alpha   90.00
_cell.angle_beta   90.00
_cell.angle_gamma   90.00
#
_symmetry.space_group_name_H-M   'P 1'
#
loop_
_entity.id
_entity.type
_entity.pdbx_description
1 polymer ?
#
loop_
_entity_poly.entity_id
_entity_poly.type
_entity_poly.pdbx_seq_one_letter_code
_entity_poly.pdbx_strand_id
1 'polypeptide(L)'
;MDNEFKNEPFLTLKMKRSVVKRFRRFCRVTGTSQSLGMSDMLDFFERHKVLPKDEIPNHLVQVEKRLLKRINAVIAIMKDMEKTQTKPTVGMLEALFTVNEKKEDTPRFVEKKQNNRTLEEELEHWKKSNE
;
A
#
# COMPACT_ATOMS: atom_id res chain seq x y z
N MET A 1 -30.97 21.58 11.26
CA MET A 1 -31.01 22.16 12.62
C MET A 1 -29.71 21.77 13.30
N ASP A 2 -29.08 22.67 14.03
CA ASP A 2 -27.82 22.38 14.70
C ASP A 2 -28.14 21.58 15.95
N ASN A 3 -28.03 20.25 15.83
CA ASN A 3 -28.33 19.35 16.93
C ASN A 3 -27.37 19.55 18.11
N GLU A 4 -26.15 20.03 17.83
CA GLU A 4 -25.10 20.30 18.83
C GLU A 4 -25.50 21.42 19.80
N PHE A 5 -26.25 22.42 19.34
CA PHE A 5 -26.64 23.58 20.16
C PHE A 5 -28.12 23.56 20.55
N LYS A 6 -28.79 22.40 20.46
CA LYS A 6 -30.25 22.28 20.57
C LYS A 6 -30.83 22.79 21.91
N ASN A 7 -30.06 22.69 22.99
CA ASN A 7 -30.50 23.05 24.35
C ASN A 7 -29.84 24.34 24.87
N GLU A 8 -29.13 25.08 24.02
CA GLU A 8 -28.41 26.28 24.44
C GLU A 8 -29.25 27.56 24.26
N PRO A 9 -29.28 28.45 25.26
CA PRO A 9 -29.94 29.73 25.12
C PRO A 9 -29.16 30.66 24.20
N PHE A 10 -29.87 31.45 23.38
CA PHE A 10 -29.25 32.45 22.54
C PHE A 10 -28.73 33.64 23.34
N LEU A 11 -27.50 34.05 23.05
CA LEU A 11 -26.92 35.31 23.53
C LEU A 11 -26.94 36.38 22.44
N THR A 12 -27.05 37.64 22.86
CA THR A 12 -27.06 38.78 21.92
C THR A 12 -25.65 39.32 21.71
N LEU A 13 -25.15 39.24 20.48
CA LEU A 13 -23.89 39.87 20.05
C LEU A 13 -24.18 41.06 19.13
N LYS A 14 -23.70 42.25 19.48
CA LYS A 14 -23.83 43.45 18.63
C LYS A 14 -22.74 43.44 17.54
N MET A 15 -23.17 43.40 16.27
CA MET A 15 -22.30 43.46 15.10
C MET A 15 -22.73 44.56 14.13
N LYS A 16 -21.79 45.11 13.36
CA LYS A 16 -22.11 46.10 12.31
C LYS A 16 -23.03 45.47 11.25
N ARG A 17 -24.01 46.24 10.78
CA ARG A 17 -25.02 45.77 9.81
C ARG A 17 -24.41 45.18 8.53
N SER A 18 -23.33 45.77 8.02
CA SER A 18 -22.63 45.28 6.83
C SER A 18 -22.04 43.89 7.04
N VAL A 19 -21.41 43.66 8.20
CA VAL A 19 -20.81 42.39 8.59
C VAL A 19 -21.88 41.31 8.74
N VAL A 20 -22.99 41.60 9.44
CA VAL A 20 -24.10 40.66 9.62
C VAL A 20 -24.70 40.24 8.27
N LYS A 21 -24.88 41.18 7.34
CA LYS A 21 -25.39 40.86 5.99
C LYS A 21 -24.45 39.92 5.23
N ARG A 22 -23.14 40.16 5.29
CA ARG A 22 -22.12 39.31 4.67
C ARG A 22 -22.12 37.92 5.28
N PHE A 23 -22.14 37.82 6.61
CA PHE A 23 -22.16 36.55 7.34
C PHE A 23 -23.42 35.74 7.05
N ARG A 24 -24.60 36.36 7.05
CA ARG A 24 -25.86 35.67 6.71
C ARG A 24 -25.88 35.15 5.28
N ARG A 25 -25.23 35.86 4.33
CA ARG A 25 -25.06 35.36 2.96
C ARG A 25 -24.13 34.14 2.94
N PHE A 26 -23.03 34.20 3.67
CA PHE A 26 -22.10 33.06 3.81
C PHE A 26 -22.82 31.82 4.34
N CYS A 27 -23.53 31.92 5.48
CA CYS A 27 -24.26 30.79 6.07
C CYS A 27 -25.30 30.19 5.12
N ARG A 28 -25.97 31.02 4.30
CA ARG A 28 -26.91 30.52 3.27
C ARG A 28 -26.24 29.71 2.18
N VAL A 29 -25.04 30.13 1.76
CA VAL A 29 -24.27 29.42 0.72
C VAL A 29 -23.73 28.09 1.26
N THR A 30 -23.28 28.07 2.51
CA THR A 30 -22.75 26.87 3.16
C THR A 30 -23.83 25.95 3.72
N GLY A 31 -25.10 26.39 3.76
CA GLY A 31 -26.21 25.61 4.32
C GLY A 31 -26.17 25.47 5.85
N THR A 32 -25.38 26.30 6.54
CA THR A 32 -25.21 26.25 8.00
C THR A 32 -26.07 27.30 8.69
N SER A 33 -26.39 27.09 9.97
CA SER A 33 -26.97 28.17 10.77
C SER A 33 -25.92 29.25 11.06
N GLN A 34 -26.37 30.37 11.63
CA GLN A 34 -25.47 31.44 12.02
C GLN A 34 -24.57 31.05 13.21
N SER A 35 -25.06 30.26 14.16
CA SER A 35 -24.26 29.82 15.31
C SER A 35 -23.24 28.76 14.88
N LEU A 36 -23.70 27.75 14.13
CA LEU A 36 -22.83 26.69 13.61
C LEU A 36 -21.77 27.24 12.68
N GLY A 37 -22.16 28.12 11.73
CA GLY A 37 -21.20 28.74 10.82
C GLY A 37 -20.15 29.61 11.51
N MET A 38 -20.45 30.16 12.70
CA MET A 38 -19.45 30.88 13.50
C MET A 38 -18.53 29.89 14.22
N SER A 39 -19.08 28.81 14.80
CA SER A 39 -18.31 27.73 15.43
C SER A 39 -17.33 27.11 14.44
N ASP A 40 -17.80 26.75 13.24
CA ASP A 40 -16.97 26.17 12.18
C ASP A 40 -15.81 27.08 11.79
N MET A 41 -16.03 28.40 11.75
CA MET A 41 -14.96 29.36 11.48
C MET A 41 -13.92 29.36 12.60
N LEU A 42 -14.36 29.41 13.86
CA LEU A 42 -13.46 29.38 15.02
C LEU A 42 -12.64 28.10 15.03
N ASP A 43 -13.31 26.96 14.89
CA ASP A 43 -12.64 25.66 14.86
C ASP A 43 -11.67 25.54 13.69
N PHE A 44 -12.01 26.10 12.52
CA PHE A 44 -11.09 26.14 11.39
C PHE A 44 -9.79 26.88 11.75
N PHE A 45 -9.91 28.10 12.31
CA PHE A 45 -8.75 28.88 12.72
C PHE A 45 -7.92 28.17 13.79
N GLU A 46 -8.59 27.53 14.76
CA GLU A 46 -7.92 26.82 15.85
C GLU A 46 -7.24 25.51 15.42
N ARG A 47 -7.91 24.73 14.56
CA ARG A 47 -7.36 23.47 14.03
C ARG A 47 -6.17 23.72 13.13
N HIS A 48 -6.25 24.74 12.28
CA HIS A 48 -5.19 25.06 11.34
C HIS A 48 -4.13 26.01 11.92
N LYS A 49 -4.32 26.52 13.15
CA LYS A 49 -3.43 27.49 13.80
C LYS A 49 -3.15 28.71 12.90
N VAL A 50 -4.18 29.17 12.19
CA VAL A 50 -4.12 30.31 11.29
C VAL A 50 -5.07 31.40 11.77
N LEU A 51 -4.65 32.66 11.62
CA LEU A 51 -5.47 33.83 11.90
C LEU A 51 -6.23 34.27 10.64
N PRO A 52 -7.40 34.92 10.77
CA PRO A 52 -8.15 35.45 9.62
C PRO A 52 -7.38 36.47 8.76
N LYS A 53 -6.30 37.04 9.31
CA LYS A 53 -5.42 38.00 8.64
C LYS A 53 -4.15 37.37 8.11
N ASP A 54 -3.89 36.11 8.43
CA ASP A 54 -2.74 35.43 7.88
C ASP A 54 -2.98 35.30 6.38
N GLU A 55 -2.09 35.91 5.61
CA GLU A 55 -2.00 35.59 4.19
C GLU A 55 -1.60 34.12 4.14
N ILE A 56 -2.44 33.25 3.57
CA ILE A 56 -2.01 31.90 3.18
C ILE A 56 -0.97 32.15 2.09
N PRO A 57 0.33 32.14 2.38
CA PRO A 57 1.25 32.73 1.43
C PRO A 57 1.33 31.71 0.30
N ASN A 58 1.28 32.18 -0.95
CA ASN A 58 1.35 31.33 -2.16
C ASN A 58 2.50 30.28 -2.08
N HIS A 59 3.50 30.55 -1.24
CA HIS A 59 4.53 29.60 -0.84
C HIS A 59 3.99 28.27 -0.30
N LEU A 60 2.88 28.16 0.44
CA LEU A 60 2.38 26.88 0.97
C LEU A 60 1.98 25.94 -0.17
N VAL A 61 1.26 26.47 -1.17
CA VAL A 61 0.92 25.73 -2.39
C VAL A 61 2.19 25.36 -3.18
N GLN A 62 3.19 26.23 -3.21
CA GLN A 62 4.48 25.93 -3.84
C GLN A 62 5.29 24.89 -3.04
N VAL A 63 5.24 24.94 -1.71
CA VAL A 63 5.91 24.02 -0.79
C VAL A 63 5.29 22.64 -0.91
N GLU A 64 3.95 22.55 -0.97
CA GLU A 64 3.22 21.31 -1.24
C GLU A 64 3.64 20.72 -2.60
N LYS A 65 3.66 21.53 -3.67
CA LYS A 65 4.14 21.09 -4.99
C LYS A 65 5.61 20.64 -4.97
N ARG A 66 6.49 21.33 -4.24
CA ARG A 66 7.90 20.94 -4.08
C ARG A 66 8.04 19.65 -3.28
N LEU A 67 7.23 19.46 -2.24
CA LEU A 67 7.21 18.26 -1.41
C LEU A 67 6.73 17.05 -2.21
N LEU A 68 5.64 17.17 -2.97
CA LEU A 68 5.15 16.13 -3.87
C LEU A 68 6.22 15.70 -4.89
N LYS A 69 6.97 16.65 -5.48
CA LYS A 69 8.11 16.33 -6.37
C LYS A 69 9.21 15.56 -5.65
N ARG A 70 9.55 15.94 -4.41
CA ARG A 70 10.57 15.24 -3.61
C ARG A 70 10.13 13.82 -3.24
N ILE A 71 8.87 13.63 -2.87
CA ILE A 71 8.31 12.30 -2.58
C ILE A 71 8.36 11.42 -3.83
N ASN A 72 7.97 11.94 -5.00
CA ASN A 72 8.06 11.19 -6.26
C ASN A 72 9.51 10.80 -6.62
N ALA A 73 10.48 11.67 -6.35
CA ALA A 73 11.89 11.36 -6.54
C ALA A 73 12.36 10.24 -5.59
N VAL A 74 11.98 10.29 -4.32
CA VAL A 74 12.28 9.22 -3.35
C VAL A 74 11.65 7.89 -3.77
N ILE A 75 10.40 7.90 -4.22
CA ILE A 75 9.73 6.69 -4.76
C ILE A 75 10.48 6.15 -5.97
N ALA A 76 10.96 7.02 -6.86
CA ALA A 76 11.74 6.60 -8.02
C ALA A 76 13.06 5.95 -7.61
N ILE A 77 13.77 6.54 -6.63
CA ILE A 77 15.01 5.96 -6.07
C ILE A 77 14.72 4.59 -5.42
N MET A 78 13.68 4.50 -4.59
CA MET A 78 13.29 3.23 -3.96
C MET A 78 12.94 2.16 -5.01
N LYS A 79 12.21 2.52 -6.06
CA LYS A 79 11.89 1.60 -7.18
C LYS A 79 13.12 1.18 -7.96
N ASP A 80 14.09 2.07 -8.13
CA ASP A 80 15.34 1.76 -8.82
C ASP A 80 16.20 0.80 -8.00
N MET A 81 16.33 1.04 -6.69
CA MET A 81 16.95 0.10 -5.75
C MET A 81 16.26 -1.26 -5.76
N GLU A 82 14.92 -1.27 -5.80
CA GLU A 82 14.13 -2.50 -5.89
C GLU A 82 14.45 -3.32 -7.15
N LYS A 83 14.57 -2.65 -8.30
CA LYS A 83 14.87 -3.29 -9.58
C LYS A 83 16.32 -3.75 -9.70
N THR A 84 17.27 -2.96 -9.19
CA THR A 84 18.70 -3.18 -9.42
C THR A 84 19.35 -4.09 -8.37
N GLN A 85 18.91 -4.03 -7.11
CA GLN A 85 19.54 -4.76 -6.00
C GLN A 85 18.64 -5.86 -5.46
N THR A 86 17.44 -5.51 -5.00
CA THR A 86 16.62 -6.43 -4.20
C THR A 86 15.95 -7.51 -5.04
N LYS A 87 15.32 -7.18 -6.18
CA LYS A 87 14.68 -8.19 -7.05
C LYS A 87 15.65 -9.23 -7.60
N PRO A 88 16.83 -8.87 -8.16
CA PRO A 88 17.78 -9.85 -8.63
C PRO A 88 18.32 -10.74 -7.50
N THR A 89 18.54 -10.18 -6.31
CA THR A 89 19.02 -10.95 -5.15
C THR A 89 17.98 -11.97 -4.70
N VAL A 90 16.70 -11.58 -4.65
CA VAL A 90 15.60 -12.51 -4.35
C VAL A 90 15.52 -13.61 -5.41
N GLY A 91 15.54 -13.26 -6.70
CA GLY A 91 15.51 -14.26 -7.78
C GLY A 91 16.72 -15.19 -7.79
N MET A 92 17.90 -14.71 -7.40
CA MET A 92 19.10 -15.54 -7.26
C MET A 92 18.99 -16.50 -6.06
N LEU A 93 18.47 -16.04 -4.92
CA LEU A 93 18.19 -16.90 -3.77
C LEU A 93 17.14 -17.96 -4.12
N GLU A 94 16.05 -17.57 -4.76
CA GLU A 94 15.03 -18.49 -5.28
C GLU A 94 15.67 -19.52 -6.21
N ALA A 95 16.52 -19.11 -7.15
CA ALA A 95 17.24 -20.04 -8.02
C ALA A 95 18.12 -21.02 -7.24
N LEU A 96 18.86 -20.57 -6.22
CA LEU A 96 19.70 -21.44 -5.39
C LEU A 96 18.88 -22.49 -4.62
N PHE A 97 17.73 -22.11 -4.06
CA PHE A 97 16.88 -23.05 -3.33
C PHE A 97 16.09 -23.98 -4.26
N THR A 98 15.64 -23.49 -5.43
CA THR A 98 14.90 -24.31 -6.41
C THR A 98 15.81 -25.31 -7.14
N VAL A 99 17.10 -24.99 -7.32
CA VAL A 99 18.11 -25.91 -7.88
C VAL A 99 18.39 -27.07 -6.92
N ASN A 100 18.30 -26.85 -5.61
CA ASN A 100 18.47 -27.91 -4.61
C ASN A 100 17.29 -28.90 -4.54
N GLU A 101 16.11 -28.51 -5.00
CA GLU A 101 14.92 -29.39 -5.04
C GLU A 101 14.87 -30.26 -6.30
N LYS A 102 15.59 -29.90 -7.38
CA LYS A 102 15.59 -30.65 -8.64
C LYS A 102 16.78 -31.59 -8.78
N LYS A 103 16.87 -32.62 -7.93
CA LYS A 103 17.58 -33.87 -8.25
C LYS A 103 16.98 -35.08 -7.53
N GLU A 104 15.83 -35.54 -8.00
CA GLU A 104 15.72 -36.98 -8.22
C GLU A 104 16.17 -37.23 -9.66
N ASP A 105 17.50 -37.30 -9.84
CA ASP A 105 18.09 -37.79 -11.08
C ASP A 105 17.65 -39.25 -11.24
N THR A 106 16.56 -39.50 -11.97
CA THR A 106 16.23 -40.85 -12.41
C THR A 106 17.41 -41.33 -13.26
N PRO A 107 18.09 -42.43 -12.87
CA PRO A 107 19.28 -42.86 -13.57
C PRO A 107 18.90 -43.23 -15.01
N ARG A 108 19.50 -42.53 -15.99
CA ARG A 108 19.25 -42.77 -17.43
C ARG A 108 19.68 -44.15 -17.90
N PHE A 109 20.53 -44.84 -17.12
CA PHE A 109 20.99 -46.18 -17.39
C PHE A 109 20.80 -47.04 -16.15
N VAL A 110 20.04 -48.12 -16.31
CA VAL A 110 19.89 -49.18 -15.30
C VAL A 110 20.69 -50.37 -15.80
N GLU A 111 21.64 -50.85 -15.00
CA GLU A 111 22.39 -52.07 -15.33
C GLU A 111 21.43 -53.27 -15.39
N LYS A 112 21.53 -54.09 -16.44
CA LYS A 112 20.81 -55.36 -16.49
C LYS A 112 21.39 -56.26 -15.39
N LYS A 113 20.57 -56.60 -14.40
CA LYS A 113 20.90 -57.66 -13.44
C LYS A 113 21.26 -58.93 -14.20
N GLN A 114 22.51 -59.37 -14.09
CA GLN A 114 22.88 -60.73 -14.47
C GLN A 114 22.09 -61.68 -13.56
N ASN A 115 21.30 -62.55 -14.18
CA ASN A 115 20.62 -63.61 -13.46
C ASN A 115 21.72 -64.57 -13.00
N ASN A 116 22.04 -64.57 -11.71
CA ASN A 116 22.90 -65.60 -11.11
C ASN A 116 22.08 -66.89 -11.00
N ARG A 117 21.74 -67.50 -12.13
CA ARG A 117 21.29 -68.90 -12.16
C ARG A 117 22.52 -69.76 -11.94
N THR A 118 22.43 -70.74 -11.06
CA THR A 118 23.48 -71.74 -10.94
C THR A 118 23.52 -72.59 -12.22
N LEU A 119 24.68 -73.15 -12.54
CA LEU A 119 24.85 -74.01 -13.74
C LEU A 119 23.83 -75.16 -13.76
N GLU A 120 23.45 -75.70 -12.58
CA GLU A 120 22.39 -76.70 -12.47
C GLU A 120 21.04 -76.18 -12.98
N GLU A 121 20.63 -74.96 -12.62
CA GLU A 121 19.34 -74.38 -13.03
C GLU A 121 19.30 -74.09 -14.54
N GLU A 122 20.43 -73.72 -15.15
CA GLU A 122 20.54 -73.55 -16.60
C GLU A 122 20.48 -74.90 -17.34
N LEU A 123 21.14 -75.94 -16.80
CA LEU A 123 21.11 -77.30 -17.33
C LEU A 123 19.70 -77.90 -17.27
N GLU A 124 18.97 -77.70 -16.18
CA GLU A 124 17.57 -78.15 -16.06
C GLU A 124 16.66 -77.42 -17.04
N HIS A 125 16.82 -76.11 -17.20
CA HIS A 125 16.05 -75.34 -18.16
C HIS A 125 16.34 -75.77 -19.62
N TRP A 126 17.60 -76.09 -19.94
CA TRP A 126 17.98 -76.58 -21.26
C TRP A 126 17.39 -77.97 -21.55
N LYS A 127 17.47 -78.90 -20.60
CA LYS A 127 16.87 -80.25 -20.74
C LYS A 127 15.36 -80.17 -20.95
N LYS A 128 14.67 -79.32 -20.18
CA LYS A 128 13.22 -79.13 -20.26
C LYS A 128 12.75 -78.41 -21.54
N SER A 129 13.66 -77.74 -22.24
CA SER A 129 13.39 -77.07 -23.52
C SER A 129 13.64 -77.99 -24.73
N ASN A 130 14.26 -79.16 -24.53
CA ASN A 130 14.65 -80.10 -25.58
C ASN A 130 13.97 -81.49 -25.44
N GLU A 131 12.98 -81.60 -24.55
CA GLU A 131 11.92 -82.62 -24.54
C GLU A 131 10.64 -82.06 -25.17
#